data_AF-A0AB39L4J3-F1
#
_entry.id   AF-A0AB39L4J3-F1
#
_cell.length_a   1.000
_cell.length_b   1.000
_cell.length_c   1.000
_cell.angle_alpha   90.00
_cell.angle_beta   90.00
_cell.angle_gamma   90.00
#
_symmetry.space_group_name_H-M   'P 1'
#
loop_
_entity.id
_entity.type
_entity.pdbx_description
1 polymer ?
#
loop_
_entity_poly.entity_id
_entity_poly.type
_entity_poly.pdbx_seq_one_letter_code
_entity_poly.pdbx_strand_id
1 'polypeptide(L)'
;MPENASADSWSHALDDLVALIDHPLPVPSPWIEDGSREEVDDARAVAVAWGWLMRTKRSAQAVLGLDRLGFGVEAAPLACSVMEHAVRLLWAARHERREAVGVLLSADGEEAPGGGGPAGAPWALSESELRKLGELQDDDAVAGRGERAGDLNRLRWVALGLPDGEAGLYGLWEKALRESHPTLESAAPYLEQSADRHGWLLRLLPQTRESVFDAQIAALLLAAFEAYVRLAGLEERFGPRIDALGARMMSLRA
;
A
#
# COMPACT_ATOMS: atom_id res chain seq x y z
N MET A 1 27.42 -13.27 13.92
CA MET A 1 28.37 -13.07 12.80
C MET A 1 27.53 -12.56 11.64
N PRO A 2 27.54 -11.26 11.29
CA PRO A 2 26.84 -10.82 10.09
C PRO A 2 27.60 -11.40 8.90
N GLU A 3 26.98 -12.32 8.18
CA GLU A 3 27.44 -12.72 6.86
C GLU A 3 27.59 -11.46 6.02
N ASN A 4 28.68 -11.40 5.23
CA ASN A 4 28.86 -10.36 4.23
C ASN A 4 27.67 -10.43 3.26
N ALA A 5 26.63 -9.63 3.52
CA ALA A 5 25.51 -9.49 2.61
C ALA A 5 26.10 -9.06 1.27
N SER A 6 25.91 -9.87 0.24
CA SER A 6 26.32 -9.54 -1.12
C SER A 6 25.77 -8.15 -1.47
N ALA A 7 26.57 -7.34 -2.19
CA ALA A 7 26.09 -6.09 -2.79
C ALA A 7 24.80 -6.31 -3.60
N ASP A 8 24.58 -7.54 -4.08
CA ASP A 8 23.36 -7.99 -4.76
C ASP A 8 22.43 -8.71 -3.77
N SER A 9 21.81 -7.95 -2.86
CA SER A 9 20.73 -8.43 -1.99
C SER A 9 19.55 -7.48 -1.98
N TRP A 10 18.36 -7.99 -1.63
CA TRP A 10 17.15 -7.18 -1.47
C TRP A 10 17.31 -6.09 -0.41
N SER A 11 18.06 -6.36 0.67
CA SER A 11 18.39 -5.35 1.68
C SER A 11 19.15 -4.17 1.07
N HIS A 12 20.19 -4.43 0.28
CA HIS A 12 20.96 -3.35 -0.33
C HIS A 12 20.14 -2.58 -1.38
N ALA A 13 19.32 -3.26 -2.17
CA ALA A 13 18.43 -2.60 -3.13
C ALA A 13 17.43 -1.66 -2.43
N LEU A 14 16.93 -2.04 -1.24
CA LEU A 14 16.10 -1.18 -0.42
C LEU A 14 16.89 0.00 0.16
N ASP A 15 18.10 -0.22 0.68
CA ASP A 15 18.92 0.85 1.24
C ASP A 15 19.22 1.92 0.17
N ASP A 16 19.52 1.49 -1.06
CA ASP A 16 19.70 2.38 -2.21
C ASP A 16 18.40 3.12 -2.59
N LEU A 17 17.24 2.45 -2.51
CA LEU A 17 15.93 3.08 -2.72
C LEU A 17 15.64 4.15 -1.67
N VAL A 18 15.92 3.85 -0.40
CA VAL A 18 15.77 4.80 0.71
C VAL A 18 16.67 6.00 0.49
N ALA A 19 17.94 5.78 0.14
CA ALA A 19 18.89 6.84 -0.17
C ALA A 19 18.45 7.67 -1.39
N LEU A 20 17.82 7.05 -2.37
CA LEU A 20 17.24 7.73 -3.54
C LEU A 20 16.07 8.63 -3.14
N ILE A 21 15.17 8.16 -2.27
CA ILE A 21 14.04 8.94 -1.75
C ILE A 21 14.51 10.08 -0.84
N ASP A 22 15.55 9.86 -0.05
CA ASP A 22 16.15 10.88 0.83
C ASP A 22 16.98 11.92 0.07
N HIS A 23 17.26 11.68 -1.22
CA HIS A 23 17.97 12.65 -2.04
C HIS A 23 17.17 13.97 -2.08
N PRO A 24 17.84 15.14 -1.92
CA PRO A 24 17.15 16.42 -1.88
C PRO A 24 16.24 16.60 -3.10
N LEU A 25 14.93 16.62 -2.83
CA LEU A 25 13.91 16.96 -3.80
C LEU A 25 13.99 18.46 -4.10
N PRO A 26 13.61 18.90 -5.32
CA PRO A 26 13.40 20.32 -5.54
C PRO A 26 12.39 20.79 -4.49
N VAL A 27 12.70 21.91 -3.83
CA VAL A 27 11.82 22.51 -2.82
C VAL A 27 10.43 22.61 -3.47
N PRO A 28 9.35 22.13 -2.80
CA PRO A 28 8.02 22.32 -3.34
C PRO A 28 7.87 23.79 -3.70
N SER A 29 7.29 24.04 -4.88
CA SER A 29 7.17 25.39 -5.46
C SER A 29 6.83 26.40 -4.35
N PRO A 30 7.51 27.57 -4.30
CA PRO A 30 7.26 28.57 -3.27
C PRO A 30 5.75 28.77 -3.12
N TRP A 31 5.32 28.93 -1.86
CA TRP A 31 3.94 29.21 -1.46
C TRP A 31 3.15 29.87 -2.59
N ILE A 32 2.11 29.17 -3.07
CA ILE A 32 1.24 29.67 -4.13
C ILE A 32 0.32 30.71 -3.47
N GLU A 33 0.77 31.96 -3.43
CA GLU A 33 0.01 33.08 -2.85
C GLU A 33 -1.14 33.54 -3.77
N ASP A 34 -0.90 33.56 -5.08
CA ASP A 34 -1.84 34.06 -6.11
C ASP A 34 -2.12 33.03 -7.23
N GLY A 35 -2.18 31.73 -6.89
CA GLY A 35 -2.48 30.68 -7.87
C GLY A 35 -3.97 30.48 -8.10
N SER A 36 -4.29 29.97 -9.29
CA SER A 36 -5.60 29.39 -9.57
C SER A 36 -5.91 28.25 -8.61
N ARG A 37 -7.21 27.95 -8.44
CA ARG A 37 -7.65 26.81 -7.62
C ARG A 37 -6.99 25.50 -8.05
N GLU A 38 -6.82 25.30 -9.35
CA GLU A 38 -6.18 24.11 -9.92
C GLU A 38 -4.71 23.99 -9.50
N GLU A 39 -3.96 25.09 -9.54
CA GLU A 39 -2.55 25.11 -9.09
C GLU A 39 -2.41 24.81 -7.59
N VAL A 40 -3.32 25.35 -6.76
CA VAL A 40 -3.35 25.08 -5.32
C VAL A 40 -3.71 23.62 -5.03
N ASP A 41 -4.70 23.08 -5.73
CA ASP A 41 -5.15 21.69 -5.60
C ASP A 41 -4.04 20.71 -6.03
N ASP A 42 -3.35 20.98 -7.14
CA ASP A 42 -2.18 20.21 -7.60
C ASP A 42 -1.06 20.22 -6.56
N ALA A 43 -0.71 21.38 -6.01
CA ALA A 43 0.32 21.49 -4.98
C ALA A 43 -0.04 20.70 -3.72
N ARG A 44 -1.32 20.70 -3.31
CA ARG A 44 -1.82 19.91 -2.18
C ARG A 44 -1.74 18.41 -2.47
N ALA A 45 -2.11 17.97 -3.66
CA ALA A 45 -2.00 16.56 -4.05
C ALA A 45 -0.55 16.07 -3.98
N VAL A 46 0.40 16.85 -4.50
CA VAL A 46 1.84 16.51 -4.39
C VAL A 46 2.30 16.46 -2.94
N ALA A 47 1.83 17.38 -2.09
CA ALA A 47 2.17 17.39 -0.66
C ALA A 47 1.60 16.16 0.07
N VAL A 48 0.35 15.77 -0.20
CA VAL A 48 -0.25 14.55 0.37
C VAL A 48 0.49 13.31 -0.14
N ALA A 49 0.77 13.23 -1.44
CA ALA A 49 1.50 12.13 -2.03
C ALA A 49 2.89 11.97 -1.41
N TRP A 50 3.59 13.08 -1.11
CA TRP A 50 4.84 13.06 -0.36
C TRP A 50 4.67 12.50 1.05
N GLY A 51 3.65 12.96 1.78
CA GLY A 51 3.31 12.43 3.11
C GLY A 51 3.06 10.93 3.09
N TRP A 52 2.31 10.45 2.09
CA TRP A 52 2.03 9.02 1.89
C TRP A 52 3.29 8.24 1.54
N LEU A 53 4.12 8.71 0.60
CA LEU A 53 5.40 8.08 0.27
C LEU A 53 6.30 7.96 1.50
N MET A 54 6.39 9.01 2.32
CA MET A 54 7.21 8.99 3.53
C MET A 54 6.67 8.00 4.57
N ARG A 55 5.35 7.87 4.72
CA ARG A 55 4.74 6.81 5.53
C ARG A 55 5.06 5.43 4.97
N THR A 56 4.91 5.21 3.66
CA THR A 56 5.28 3.95 3.00
C THR A 56 6.74 3.58 3.27
N LYS A 57 7.66 4.53 3.09
CA LYS A 57 9.10 4.32 3.35
C LYS A 57 9.37 3.93 4.80
N ARG A 58 8.85 4.69 5.76
CA ARG A 58 9.10 4.42 7.19
C ARG A 58 8.47 3.11 7.64
N SER A 59 7.26 2.80 7.18
CA SER A 59 6.61 1.52 7.45
C SER A 59 7.37 0.35 6.80
N ALA A 60 7.88 0.51 5.57
CA ALA A 60 8.72 -0.49 4.91
C ALA A 60 10.00 -0.80 5.72
N GLN A 61 10.71 0.24 6.17
CA GLN A 61 11.89 0.08 7.04
C GLN A 61 11.53 -0.64 8.35
N ALA A 62 10.39 -0.31 8.96
CA ALA A 62 9.94 -0.94 10.20
C ALA A 62 9.53 -2.40 10.01
N VAL A 63 8.84 -2.74 8.91
CA VAL A 63 8.48 -4.13 8.56
C VAL A 63 9.72 -5.00 8.51
N LEU A 64 10.73 -4.55 7.77
CA LEU A 64 11.96 -5.34 7.59
C LEU A 64 12.81 -5.38 8.86
N GLY A 65 12.78 -4.33 9.67
CA GLY A 65 13.39 -4.33 11.00
C GLY A 65 12.77 -5.40 11.92
N LEU A 66 11.44 -5.48 11.97
CA LEU A 66 10.74 -6.49 12.76
C LEU A 66 10.97 -7.91 12.23
N ASP A 67 10.90 -8.07 10.92
CA ASP A 67 11.08 -9.38 10.28
C ASP A 67 12.48 -9.96 10.53
N ARG A 68 13.53 -9.13 10.45
CA ARG A 68 14.92 -9.53 10.79
C ARG A 68 15.10 -9.94 12.25
N LEU A 69 14.25 -9.45 13.14
CA LEU A 69 14.24 -9.84 14.56
C LEU A 69 13.38 -11.09 14.83
N GLY A 70 12.80 -11.70 13.80
CA GLY A 70 11.90 -12.84 13.91
C GLY A 70 10.45 -12.47 14.27
N PHE A 71 10.11 -11.18 14.25
CA PHE A 71 8.78 -10.64 14.55
C PHE A 71 8.00 -10.27 13.29
N GLY A 72 8.16 -11.07 12.23
CA GLY A 72 7.50 -10.79 10.97
C GLY A 72 5.97 -10.73 11.12
N VAL A 73 5.38 -11.50 12.03
CA VAL A 73 3.91 -11.55 12.24
C VAL A 73 3.40 -10.21 12.76
N GLU A 74 4.15 -9.59 13.66
CA GLU A 74 3.89 -8.27 14.23
C GLU A 74 4.05 -7.16 13.17
N ALA A 75 4.77 -7.44 12.08
CA ALA A 75 4.94 -6.53 10.97
C ALA A 75 3.72 -6.47 10.04
N ALA A 76 2.77 -7.41 10.12
CA ALA A 76 1.63 -7.50 9.20
C ALA A 76 0.78 -6.21 9.12
N PRO A 77 0.44 -5.52 10.25
CA PRO A 77 -0.28 -4.24 10.19
C PRO A 77 0.52 -3.15 9.44
N LEU A 78 1.84 -3.12 9.61
CA LEU A 78 2.70 -2.16 8.92
C LEU A 78 2.81 -2.50 7.42
N ALA A 79 2.92 -3.79 7.07
CA ALA A 79 2.92 -4.25 5.69
C ALA A 79 1.59 -3.92 4.97
N CYS A 80 0.46 -4.08 5.67
CA CYS A 80 -0.84 -3.64 5.18
C CYS A 80 -0.85 -2.14 4.90
N SER A 81 -0.33 -1.32 5.83
CA SER A 81 -0.20 0.12 5.64
C SER A 81 0.70 0.50 4.43
N VAL A 82 1.81 -0.20 4.22
CA VAL A 82 2.69 -0.02 3.04
C VAL A 82 1.90 -0.27 1.75
N MET A 83 1.21 -1.40 1.65
CA MET A 83 0.41 -1.77 0.47
C MET A 83 -0.67 -0.73 0.18
N GLU A 84 -1.40 -0.32 1.22
CA GLU A 84 -2.49 0.63 1.10
C GLU A 84 -2.07 1.99 0.54
N HIS A 85 -0.95 2.54 1.00
CA HIS A 85 -0.45 3.82 0.50
C HIS A 85 0.19 3.67 -0.88
N ALA A 86 0.92 2.57 -1.13
CA ALA A 86 1.52 2.29 -2.43
C ALA A 86 0.44 2.15 -3.53
N VAL A 87 -0.62 1.38 -3.27
CA VAL A 87 -1.74 1.18 -4.20
C VAL A 87 -2.45 2.49 -4.50
N ARG A 88 -2.69 3.34 -3.48
CA ARG A 88 -3.32 4.65 -3.70
C ARG A 88 -2.43 5.60 -4.52
N LEU A 89 -1.12 5.59 -4.29
CA LEU A 89 -0.17 6.38 -5.08
C LEU A 89 -0.14 5.91 -6.54
N LEU A 90 -0.03 4.59 -6.76
CA LEU A 90 -0.06 3.98 -8.10
C LEU A 90 -1.32 4.35 -8.87
N TRP A 91 -2.47 4.28 -8.21
CA TRP A 91 -3.74 4.69 -8.79
C TRP A 91 -3.75 6.18 -9.14
N ALA A 92 -3.34 7.04 -8.20
CA ALA A 92 -3.31 8.49 -8.40
C ALA A 92 -2.41 8.88 -9.58
N ALA A 93 -1.26 8.22 -9.73
CA ALA A 93 -0.30 8.49 -10.81
C ALA A 93 -0.80 8.13 -12.22
N ARG A 94 -1.91 7.39 -12.33
CA ARG A 94 -2.51 6.96 -13.60
C ARG A 94 -3.71 7.79 -14.04
N HIS A 95 -4.30 8.54 -13.14
CA HIS A 95 -5.48 9.34 -13.43
C HIS A 95 -5.08 10.78 -13.74
N GLU A 96 -6.01 11.54 -14.33
CA GLU A 96 -5.81 12.98 -14.48
C GLU A 96 -5.58 13.61 -13.10
N ARG A 97 -4.68 14.60 -13.01
CA ARG A 97 -4.28 15.20 -11.73
C ARG A 97 -5.49 15.65 -10.90
N ARG A 98 -6.50 16.21 -11.55
CA ARG A 98 -7.75 16.64 -10.90
C ARG A 98 -8.52 15.50 -10.22
N GLU A 99 -8.54 14.31 -10.79
CA GLU A 99 -9.16 13.12 -10.19
C GLU A 99 -8.29 12.57 -9.05
N ALA A 100 -6.98 12.56 -9.24
CA ALA A 100 -6.00 12.17 -8.23
C ALA A 100 -6.09 13.06 -6.98
N VAL A 101 -6.22 14.38 -7.15
CA VAL A 101 -6.45 15.37 -6.09
C VAL A 101 -7.69 14.98 -5.27
N GLY A 102 -8.79 14.63 -5.93
CA GLY A 102 -10.04 14.25 -5.26
C GLY A 102 -9.82 13.08 -4.30
N VAL A 103 -9.10 12.04 -4.71
CA VAL A 103 -8.81 10.87 -3.87
C VAL A 103 -7.76 11.16 -2.79
N LEU A 104 -6.75 11.96 -3.12
CA LEU A 104 -5.67 12.34 -2.19
C LEU A 104 -6.19 13.28 -1.07
N LEU A 105 -7.09 14.20 -1.41
CA LEU A 105 -7.60 15.23 -0.50
C LEU A 105 -8.94 14.87 0.16
N SER A 106 -9.52 13.70 -0.15
CA SER A 106 -10.73 13.22 0.54
C SER A 106 -10.40 12.88 2.00
N ALA A 107 -10.43 13.88 2.86
CA ALA A 107 -10.40 13.75 4.31
C ALA A 107 -11.83 13.88 4.87
N ASP A 108 -12.18 12.94 5.74
CA ASP A 108 -13.22 13.03 6.77
C ASP A 108 -14.65 13.37 6.33
N GLY A 109 -15.42 12.35 5.91
CA GLY A 109 -16.86 12.24 6.17
C GLY A 109 -17.83 13.33 5.67
N GLU A 110 -17.35 14.46 5.20
CA GLU A 110 -18.11 15.45 4.48
C GLU A 110 -18.18 14.97 3.04
N GLU A 111 -19.39 14.54 2.65
CA GLU A 111 -19.78 14.46 1.26
C GLU A 111 -19.15 15.65 0.53
N ALA A 112 -18.31 15.35 -0.48
CA ALA A 112 -17.73 16.36 -1.35
C ALA A 112 -18.79 17.43 -1.64
N PRO A 113 -18.54 18.73 -1.39
CA PRO A 113 -19.56 19.77 -1.47
C PRO A 113 -20.05 19.84 -2.92
N GLY A 114 -21.19 19.16 -3.13
CA GLY A 114 -21.58 18.59 -4.42
C GLY A 114 -22.44 17.32 -4.27
N GLY A 115 -23.23 17.24 -3.19
CA GLY A 115 -24.30 16.25 -2.96
C GLY A 115 -25.48 16.42 -3.92
N GLY A 116 -25.19 16.38 -5.21
CA GLY A 116 -26.13 16.18 -6.30
C GLY A 116 -25.58 15.05 -7.15
N GLY A 117 -25.61 13.83 -6.62
CA GLY A 117 -25.15 12.66 -7.34
C GLY A 117 -25.92 12.54 -8.67
N PRO A 118 -25.26 12.63 -9.83
CA PRO A 118 -25.89 12.20 -11.04
C PRO A 118 -25.86 10.67 -11.01
N ALA A 119 -27.05 10.06 -11.11
CA ALA A 119 -27.16 8.75 -11.74
C ALA A 119 -26.38 8.84 -13.07
N GLY A 120 -25.15 8.32 -13.10
CA GLY A 120 -24.21 8.56 -14.19
C GLY A 120 -22.75 8.84 -13.79
N ALA A 121 -22.39 8.81 -12.50
CA ALA A 121 -21.00 8.65 -12.13
C ALA A 121 -20.48 7.29 -12.67
N PRO A 122 -19.40 7.23 -13.49
CA PRO A 122 -18.83 5.97 -13.98
C PRO A 122 -18.27 5.05 -12.88
N TRP A 123 -18.34 5.49 -11.63
CA TRP A 123 -17.89 4.81 -10.42
C TRP A 123 -19.03 4.42 -9.46
N ALA A 124 -20.30 4.73 -9.78
CA ALA A 124 -21.45 4.26 -9.02
C ALA A 124 -21.94 2.93 -9.60
N LEU A 125 -21.89 1.87 -8.79
CA LEU A 125 -22.44 0.56 -9.16
C LEU A 125 -23.93 0.67 -9.40
N SER A 126 -24.40 0.12 -10.51
CA SER A 126 -25.82 -0.04 -10.75
C SER A 126 -26.45 -0.97 -9.70
N GLU A 127 -27.73 -0.81 -9.45
CA GLU A 127 -28.48 -1.62 -8.48
C GLU A 127 -28.46 -3.12 -8.83
N SER A 128 -28.19 -3.48 -10.09
CA SER A 128 -27.97 -4.86 -10.53
C SER A 128 -26.56 -5.39 -10.26
N GLU A 129 -25.54 -4.52 -10.27
CA GLU A 129 -24.16 -4.86 -9.89
C GLU A 129 -24.00 -4.99 -8.38
N LEU A 130 -24.67 -4.14 -7.60
CA LEU A 130 -24.78 -4.28 -6.15
C LEU A 130 -25.47 -5.59 -5.76
N ARG A 131 -26.49 -6.01 -6.53
CA ARG A 131 -27.19 -7.29 -6.32
C ARG A 131 -26.31 -8.49 -6.65
N LYS A 132 -25.56 -8.46 -7.75
CA LYS A 132 -24.54 -9.48 -8.08
C LYS A 132 -23.42 -9.55 -7.05
N LEU A 133 -23.02 -8.42 -6.47
CA LEU A 133 -22.05 -8.38 -5.37
C LEU A 133 -22.63 -8.98 -4.09
N GLY A 134 -23.91 -8.74 -3.78
CA GLY A 134 -24.62 -9.42 -2.69
C GLY A 134 -24.73 -10.93 -2.92
N GLU A 135 -25.01 -11.37 -4.14
CA GLU A 135 -25.07 -12.79 -4.53
C GLU A 135 -23.69 -13.49 -4.47
N LEU A 136 -22.60 -12.74 -4.64
CA LEU A 136 -21.21 -13.23 -4.48
C LEU A 136 -20.72 -13.19 -3.02
N GLN A 137 -21.46 -12.53 -2.11
CA GLN A 137 -21.11 -12.37 -0.70
C GLN A 137 -21.90 -13.31 0.23
N ASP A 138 -22.88 -14.04 -0.29
CA ASP A 138 -23.73 -14.95 0.49
C ASP A 138 -23.04 -16.26 0.95
N ASP A 139 -21.73 -16.41 0.74
CA ASP A 139 -20.94 -17.50 1.35
C ASP A 139 -20.21 -17.12 2.66
N ASP A 140 -20.24 -15.86 3.11
CA ASP A 140 -19.73 -15.51 4.45
C ASP A 140 -20.47 -14.33 5.07
N ALA A 141 -21.58 -14.65 5.75
CA ALA A 141 -22.34 -13.71 6.56
C ALA A 141 -21.53 -13.25 7.78
N VAL A 142 -20.90 -12.08 7.70
CA VAL A 142 -20.55 -11.26 8.88
C VAL A 142 -21.18 -9.88 8.74
N ALA A 143 -22.47 -9.82 9.10
CA ALA A 143 -23.20 -8.59 9.28
C ALA A 143 -22.63 -7.80 10.48
N GLY A 144 -22.18 -6.56 10.24
CA GLY A 144 -21.91 -5.59 11.30
C GLY A 144 -20.68 -4.70 11.14
N ARG A 145 -20.47 -4.04 10.00
CA ARG A 145 -19.45 -2.97 9.86
C ARG A 145 -19.85 -1.91 8.82
N GLY A 146 -20.81 -1.04 9.17
CA GLY A 146 -21.37 -0.02 8.27
C GLY A 146 -20.40 1.10 7.83
N GLU A 147 -19.29 1.32 8.53
CA GLU A 147 -18.31 2.37 8.17
C GLU A 147 -17.01 1.78 7.59
N ARG A 148 -16.52 0.65 8.12
CA ARG A 148 -15.30 -0.02 7.60
C ARG A 148 -15.51 -0.66 6.23
N ALA A 149 -16.75 -1.04 5.88
CA ALA A 149 -17.05 -1.53 4.54
C ALA A 149 -16.78 -0.47 3.46
N GLY A 150 -16.92 0.83 3.80
CA GLY A 150 -16.64 1.93 2.88
C GLY A 150 -15.17 2.00 2.46
N ASP A 151 -14.25 1.95 3.43
CA ASP A 151 -12.81 2.04 3.15
C ASP A 151 -12.26 0.76 2.48
N LEU A 152 -12.74 -0.41 2.89
CA LEU A 152 -12.35 -1.68 2.27
C LEU A 152 -12.84 -1.76 0.81
N ASN A 153 -14.08 -1.33 0.55
CA ASN A 153 -14.61 -1.26 -0.81
C ASN A 153 -13.83 -0.24 -1.65
N ARG A 154 -13.49 0.93 -1.10
CA ARG A 154 -12.68 1.94 -1.82
C ARG A 154 -11.32 1.37 -2.25
N LEU A 155 -10.60 0.70 -1.36
CA LEU A 155 -9.29 0.14 -1.72
C LEU A 155 -9.41 -1.03 -2.70
N ARG A 156 -10.45 -1.87 -2.55
CA ARG A 156 -10.78 -2.91 -3.52
C ARG A 156 -10.98 -2.33 -4.91
N TRP A 157 -11.75 -1.24 -5.05
CA TRP A 157 -11.96 -0.57 -6.33
C TRP A 157 -10.69 0.05 -6.90
N VAL A 158 -9.87 0.68 -6.06
CA VAL A 158 -8.57 1.22 -6.45
C VAL A 158 -7.66 0.11 -7.01
N ALA A 159 -7.64 -1.06 -6.37
CA ALA A 159 -6.83 -2.20 -6.81
C ALA A 159 -7.41 -2.91 -8.06
N LEU A 160 -8.73 -2.98 -8.20
CA LEU A 160 -9.40 -3.52 -9.39
C LEU A 160 -9.29 -2.61 -10.62
N GLY A 161 -9.07 -1.31 -10.42
CA GLY A 161 -8.81 -0.34 -11.49
C GLY A 161 -7.37 -0.36 -12.02
N LEU A 162 -6.50 -1.24 -11.51
CA LEU A 162 -5.13 -1.41 -12.01
C LEU A 162 -5.10 -2.38 -13.22
N PRO A 163 -4.19 -2.20 -14.21
CA PRO A 163 -4.10 -3.06 -15.39
C PRO A 163 -3.87 -4.54 -15.07
N ASP A 164 -4.15 -5.40 -16.06
CA ASP A 164 -3.88 -6.84 -16.02
C ASP A 164 -2.43 -7.12 -15.57
N GLY A 165 -2.27 -7.83 -14.45
CA GLY A 165 -0.98 -8.11 -13.80
C GLY A 165 -0.87 -7.58 -12.36
N GLU A 166 -1.69 -6.59 -12.00
CA GLU A 166 -1.66 -5.94 -10.67
C GLU A 166 -2.80 -6.38 -9.73
N ALA A 167 -3.73 -7.22 -10.21
CA ALA A 167 -4.74 -7.89 -9.39
C ALA A 167 -4.12 -8.69 -8.22
N GLY A 168 -2.86 -9.12 -8.35
CA GLY A 168 -2.10 -9.74 -7.28
C GLY A 168 -1.89 -8.83 -6.06
N LEU A 169 -1.86 -7.50 -6.23
CA LEU A 169 -1.73 -6.54 -5.13
C LEU A 169 -2.95 -6.56 -4.21
N TYR A 170 -4.15 -6.74 -4.77
CA TYR A 170 -5.37 -6.88 -3.98
C TYR A 170 -5.34 -8.14 -3.11
N GLY A 171 -4.96 -9.29 -3.69
CA GLY A 171 -4.83 -10.54 -2.94
C GLY A 171 -3.74 -10.48 -1.86
N LEU A 172 -2.64 -9.78 -2.13
CA LEU A 172 -1.60 -9.53 -1.13
C LEU A 172 -2.09 -8.63 0.01
N TRP A 173 -2.86 -7.59 -0.31
CA TRP A 173 -3.47 -6.74 0.69
C TRP A 173 -4.51 -7.48 1.53
N GLU A 174 -5.41 -8.27 0.93
CA GLU A 174 -6.38 -9.09 1.68
C GLU A 174 -5.68 -10.07 2.62
N LYS A 175 -4.57 -10.68 2.18
CA LYS A 175 -3.74 -11.53 3.03
C LYS A 175 -3.16 -10.73 4.20
N ALA A 176 -2.53 -9.59 3.93
CA ALA A 176 -1.96 -8.73 4.97
C ALA A 176 -3.02 -8.24 5.97
N LEU A 177 -4.24 -7.97 5.47
CA LEU A 177 -5.38 -7.57 6.26
C LEU A 177 -5.85 -8.70 7.20
N ARG A 178 -5.95 -9.94 6.71
CA ARG A 178 -6.29 -11.10 7.56
C ARG A 178 -5.25 -11.34 8.64
N GLU A 179 -3.96 -11.24 8.28
CA GLU A 179 -2.85 -11.38 9.21
C GLU A 179 -2.77 -10.23 10.24
N SER A 180 -3.33 -9.05 9.93
CA SER A 180 -3.31 -7.88 10.82
C SER A 180 -4.52 -7.77 11.75
N HIS A 181 -5.59 -8.55 11.55
CA HIS A 181 -6.85 -8.44 12.29
C HIS A 181 -6.99 -9.54 13.33
N PRO A 182 -7.66 -9.27 14.47
CA PRO A 182 -7.79 -10.23 15.58
C PRO A 182 -8.62 -11.44 15.14
N THR A 183 -7.94 -12.50 14.73
CA THR A 183 -8.48 -13.76 14.22
C THR A 183 -7.64 -14.94 14.69
N LEU A 184 -8.17 -16.16 14.57
CA LEU A 184 -7.37 -17.37 14.80
C LEU A 184 -6.16 -17.45 13.86
N GLU A 185 -6.28 -16.96 12.62
CA GLU A 185 -5.18 -16.91 11.65
C GLU A 185 -4.06 -15.97 12.13
N SER A 186 -4.39 -14.75 12.57
CA SER A 186 -3.39 -13.81 13.13
C SER A 186 -2.72 -14.32 14.41
N ALA A 187 -3.42 -15.17 15.17
CA ALA A 187 -2.90 -15.75 16.41
C ALA A 187 -2.14 -17.06 16.18
N ALA A 188 -2.33 -17.73 15.03
CA ALA A 188 -1.76 -19.04 14.72
C ALA A 188 -0.24 -19.15 14.95
N PRO A 189 0.58 -18.11 14.68
CA PRO A 189 2.02 -18.18 14.95
C PRO A 189 2.37 -18.36 16.44
N TYR A 190 1.45 -18.06 17.35
CA TYR A 190 1.62 -18.22 18.79
C TYR A 190 1.02 -19.52 19.33
N LEU A 191 0.58 -20.39 18.44
CA LEU A 191 -0.30 -21.48 18.78
C LEU A 191 0.18 -22.78 18.13
N GLU A 192 0.29 -23.84 18.92
CA GLU A 192 0.71 -25.17 18.45
C GLU A 192 -0.34 -26.21 18.84
N GLN A 193 -0.91 -26.90 17.85
CA GLN A 193 -1.93 -27.92 18.13
C GLN A 193 -1.27 -29.13 18.81
N SER A 194 -1.77 -29.51 19.97
CA SER A 194 -1.22 -30.65 20.72
C SER A 194 -1.59 -31.96 20.04
N ALA A 195 -0.59 -32.80 19.70
CA ALA A 195 -0.84 -34.14 19.14
C ALA A 195 -1.53 -35.08 20.14
N ASP A 196 -1.19 -34.96 21.42
CA ASP A 196 -1.62 -35.90 22.46
C ASP A 196 -2.83 -35.42 23.30
N ARG A 197 -3.34 -34.21 23.03
CA ARG A 197 -4.38 -33.59 23.85
C ARG A 197 -5.36 -32.81 22.98
N HIS A 198 -6.62 -32.76 23.40
CA HIS A 198 -7.57 -31.79 22.85
C HIS A 198 -7.19 -30.39 23.33
N GLY A 199 -6.52 -29.60 22.48
CA GLY A 199 -6.14 -28.23 22.82
C GLY A 199 -4.95 -27.69 22.05
N TRP A 200 -4.58 -26.46 22.41
CA TRP A 200 -3.52 -25.67 21.79
C TRP A 200 -2.47 -25.34 22.87
N LEU A 201 -1.20 -25.50 22.54
CA LEU A 201 -0.06 -25.04 23.31
C LEU A 201 0.21 -23.57 22.94
N LEU A 202 0.41 -22.74 23.96
CA LEU A 202 0.65 -21.30 23.78
C LEU A 202 2.16 -21.04 23.75
N ARG A 203 2.61 -20.26 22.77
CA ARG A 203 4.02 -19.85 22.62
C ARG A 203 4.17 -18.40 23.07
N LEU A 204 5.33 -18.07 23.64
CA LEU A 204 5.70 -16.68 23.96
C LEU A 204 6.30 -15.95 22.76
N LEU A 205 6.89 -16.70 21.83
CA LEU A 205 7.48 -16.19 20.60
C LEU A 205 6.73 -16.77 19.40
N PRO A 206 6.63 -16.03 18.29
CA PRO A 206 5.98 -16.54 17.10
C PRO A 206 6.75 -17.73 16.52
N GLN A 207 6.07 -18.60 15.80
CA GLN A 207 6.71 -19.66 15.04
C GLN A 207 7.63 -19.04 14.00
N THR A 208 8.86 -19.57 13.91
CA THR A 208 9.82 -19.10 12.92
C THR A 208 9.24 -19.32 11.54
N ARG A 209 9.15 -18.26 10.75
CA ARG A 209 8.73 -18.31 9.35
C ARG A 209 9.86 -17.83 8.47
N GLU A 210 9.93 -18.35 7.25
CA GLU A 210 10.81 -17.76 6.24
C GLU A 210 10.40 -16.30 6.03
N SER A 211 11.39 -15.42 5.95
CA SER A 211 11.17 -14.02 5.57
C SER A 211 10.59 -13.98 4.16
N VAL A 212 9.42 -13.37 4.02
CA VAL A 212 8.77 -13.16 2.71
C VAL A 212 8.66 -11.69 2.36
N PHE A 213 9.14 -10.79 3.23
CA PHE A 213 8.90 -9.36 3.09
C PHE A 213 9.94 -8.63 2.24
N ASP A 214 11.20 -9.09 2.21
CA ASP A 214 12.30 -8.35 1.58
C ASP A 214 11.98 -7.93 0.13
N ALA A 215 11.64 -8.88 -0.74
CA ALA A 215 11.31 -8.59 -2.13
C ALA A 215 10.01 -7.81 -2.29
N GLN A 216 8.98 -8.18 -1.52
CA GLN A 216 7.65 -7.58 -1.62
C GLN A 216 7.66 -6.11 -1.19
N ILE A 217 8.26 -5.81 -0.04
CA ILE A 217 8.31 -4.46 0.52
C ILE A 217 9.20 -3.56 -0.34
N ALA A 218 10.32 -4.07 -0.85
CA ALA A 218 11.18 -3.32 -1.77
C ALA A 218 10.43 -2.96 -3.06
N ALA A 219 9.72 -3.91 -3.67
CA ALA A 219 8.94 -3.67 -4.87
C ALA A 219 7.79 -2.66 -4.65
N LEU A 220 7.06 -2.78 -3.52
CA LEU A 220 5.99 -1.85 -3.17
C LEU A 220 6.52 -0.43 -2.93
N LEU A 221 7.67 -0.29 -2.26
CA LEU A 221 8.29 1.01 -2.05
C LEU A 221 8.79 1.63 -3.37
N LEU A 222 9.34 0.81 -4.27
CA LEU A 222 9.79 1.27 -5.58
C LEU A 222 8.61 1.81 -6.39
N ALA A 223 7.52 1.03 -6.46
CA ALA A 223 6.31 1.42 -7.15
C ALA A 223 5.66 2.69 -6.55
N ALA A 224 5.63 2.80 -5.22
CA ALA A 224 5.15 4.00 -4.54
C ALA A 224 6.02 5.23 -4.88
N PHE A 225 7.34 5.06 -4.95
CA PHE A 225 8.25 6.14 -5.30
C PHE A 225 8.11 6.56 -6.76
N GLU A 226 8.03 5.61 -7.69
CA GLU A 226 7.77 5.87 -9.10
C GLU A 226 6.46 6.64 -9.30
N ALA A 227 5.39 6.21 -8.63
CA ALA A 227 4.10 6.88 -8.67
C ALA A 227 4.18 8.32 -8.14
N TYR A 228 4.88 8.54 -7.03
CA TYR A 228 5.13 9.89 -6.52
C TYR A 228 5.92 10.74 -7.52
N VAL A 229 7.00 10.21 -8.09
CA VAL A 229 7.84 10.91 -9.08
C VAL A 229 7.01 11.36 -10.27
N ARG A 230 6.09 10.52 -10.75
CA ARG A 230 5.15 10.87 -11.82
C ARG A 230 4.15 11.96 -11.41
N LEU A 231 3.54 11.83 -10.22
CA LEU A 231 2.62 12.84 -9.70
C LEU A 231 3.29 14.20 -9.52
N ALA A 232 4.55 14.20 -9.06
CA ALA A 232 5.32 15.40 -8.81
C ALA A 232 5.98 16.00 -10.06
N GLY A 233 5.88 15.35 -11.23
CA GLY A 233 6.52 15.82 -12.46
C GLY A 233 8.05 15.76 -12.40
N LEU A 234 8.61 14.72 -11.75
CA LEU A 234 10.05 14.57 -11.50
C LEU A 234 10.69 13.44 -12.33
N GLU A 235 10.01 12.93 -13.35
CA GLU A 235 10.40 11.76 -14.14
C GLU A 235 11.76 11.94 -14.82
N GLU A 236 12.03 13.11 -15.41
CA GLU A 236 13.31 13.38 -16.06
C GLU A 236 14.50 13.26 -15.09
N ARG A 237 14.28 13.58 -13.82
CA ARG A 237 15.32 13.61 -12.79
C ARG A 237 15.54 12.24 -12.15
N PHE A 238 14.47 11.50 -11.88
CA PHE A 238 14.54 10.25 -11.11
C PHE A 238 14.32 8.98 -11.95
N GLY A 239 13.67 9.07 -13.11
CA GLY A 239 13.33 7.95 -13.99
C GLY A 239 14.51 7.03 -14.27
N PRO A 240 15.66 7.52 -14.79
CA PRO A 240 16.81 6.65 -15.08
C PRO A 240 17.35 5.90 -13.85
N ARG A 241 17.24 6.49 -12.65
CA ARG A 241 17.71 5.86 -11.40
C ARG A 241 16.70 4.83 -10.88
N ILE A 242 15.40 5.11 -11.04
CA ILE A 242 14.31 4.17 -10.74
C ILE A 242 14.43 2.95 -11.66
N ASP A 243 14.60 3.15 -12.97
CA ASP A 243 14.73 2.08 -13.95
C ASP A 243 15.94 1.18 -13.66
N ALA A 244 17.09 1.78 -13.38
CA ALA A 244 18.30 1.05 -13.02
C ALA A 244 18.11 0.19 -11.76
N LEU A 245 17.44 0.76 -10.74
CA LEU A 245 17.16 0.04 -9.49
C LEU A 245 16.12 -1.07 -9.69
N GLY A 246 15.08 -0.82 -10.48
CA GLY A 246 14.06 -1.80 -10.84
C GLY A 246 14.66 -2.98 -11.62
N ALA A 247 15.53 -2.71 -12.60
CA ALA A 247 16.24 -3.73 -13.35
C ALA A 247 17.11 -4.61 -12.42
N ARG A 248 17.82 -4.00 -11.47
CA ARG A 248 18.58 -4.74 -10.46
C ARG A 248 17.67 -5.60 -9.57
N MET A 249 16.58 -5.05 -9.05
CA MET A 249 15.60 -5.82 -8.24
C MET A 249 15.02 -7.01 -9.01
N MET A 250 14.74 -6.85 -10.30
CA MET A 250 14.28 -7.95 -11.16
C MET A 250 15.33 -9.05 -11.32
N SER A 251 16.62 -8.70 -11.37
CA SER A 251 17.71 -9.69 -11.45
C SER A 251 17.89 -10.50 -10.15
N LEU A 252 17.53 -9.93 -8.99
CA LEU A 252 17.57 -10.62 -7.68
C LEU A 252 16.46 -11.68 -7.52
N ARG A 253 15.49 -11.70 -8.45
CA ARG A 253 14.39 -12.68 -8.46
C ARG A 253 14.76 -13.97 -9.20
N ALA A 254 15.81 -13.93 -10.03
CA ALA A 254 16.30 -15.05 -10.85
C ALA A 254 17.29 -15.92 -10.07
#